data_AF-A0A4Q4TXJ9-F1
#
_entry.id   AF-A0A4Q4TXJ9-F1
#
_cell.length_a   1.000
_cell.length_b   1.000
_cell.length_c   1.000
_cell.angle_alpha   90.00
_cell.angle_beta   90.00
_cell.angle_gamma   90.00
#
_symmetry.space_group_name_H-M   'P 1'
#
loop_
_entity.id
_entity.type
_entity.pdbx_description
1 polymer ?
#
loop_
_entity_poly.entity_id
_entity_poly.type
_entity_poly.pdbx_seq_one_letter_code
_entity_poly.pdbx_strand_id
1 'polypeptide(L)'
;MDRMDIFHRFFQVAREKDTPFGSLHQLPLPAQPRILDLGCGTGIWAIDMADRYNSSGVVAAEVIGWDLALIQPQRIPPGLMFEKRDVEDMPWRGVNRDYFDLVHVQMLLGSIGNWPALYGQILRHLKPGSGILEQVEIDLRPRSEKGELPGNTKLSLWTRELSEAFDRAGTPLGMDPKTQALLEDLGFVDVKQETKRVPCNAWPDDEHEKDMGRWFNLALTQGLQAMSYGPLTRKLHYNKDQVDALVAEVRREICDRNIRAYCTMHIWTARRPGVGGQRP
;
A
#
# COMPACT_ATOMS: atom_id res chain seq x y z
N MET A 1 16.39 -12.46 -1.72
CA MET A 1 15.26 -11.68 -1.17
C MET A 1 14.42 -11.27 -2.35
N ASP A 2 13.15 -11.67 -2.38
CA ASP A 2 12.23 -11.33 -3.45
C ASP A 2 11.86 -9.83 -3.38
N ARG A 3 11.38 -9.24 -4.47
CA ARG A 3 10.96 -7.83 -4.52
C ARG A 3 9.94 -7.50 -3.42
N MET A 4 9.00 -8.39 -3.14
CA MET A 4 7.96 -8.16 -2.13
C MET A 4 8.54 -8.17 -0.71
N ASP A 5 9.53 -9.00 -0.43
CA ASP A 5 10.25 -9.00 0.85
C ASP A 5 11.00 -7.66 1.07
N ILE A 6 11.57 -7.10 -0.01
CA ILE A 6 12.29 -5.82 0.04
C ILE A 6 11.31 -4.67 0.31
N PHE A 7 10.14 -4.66 -0.35
CA PHE A 7 9.09 -3.68 -0.05
C PHE A 7 8.58 -3.82 1.39
N HIS A 8 8.36 -5.05 1.86
CA HIS A 8 7.96 -5.28 3.24
C HIS A 8 8.99 -4.71 4.23
N ARG A 9 10.28 -4.99 4.01
CA ARG A 9 11.34 -4.41 4.85
C ARG A 9 11.40 -2.88 4.73
N PHE A 10 11.21 -2.33 3.54
CA PHE A 10 11.10 -0.88 3.34
C PHE A 10 9.98 -0.28 4.21
N PHE A 11 8.77 -0.84 4.18
CA PHE A 11 7.65 -0.35 4.99
C PHE A 11 7.94 -0.48 6.49
N GLN A 12 8.59 -1.57 6.91
CA GLN A 12 9.01 -1.72 8.30
C GLN A 12 9.94 -0.57 8.73
N VAL A 13 10.98 -0.30 7.94
CA VAL A 13 11.92 0.81 8.20
C VAL A 13 11.20 2.15 8.17
N ALA A 14 10.39 2.43 7.14
CA ALA A 14 9.68 3.69 6.98
C ALA A 14 8.68 3.98 8.12
N ARG A 15 8.25 2.96 8.88
CA ARG A 15 7.27 3.09 9.97
C ARG A 15 7.87 2.92 11.37
N GLU A 16 9.10 2.41 11.49
CA GLU A 16 9.72 1.98 12.75
C GLU A 16 9.68 3.04 13.86
N LYS A 17 9.89 4.32 13.52
CA LYS A 17 9.95 5.41 14.51
C LYS A 17 8.59 5.92 14.98
N ASP A 18 7.53 5.68 14.22
CA ASP A 18 6.27 6.43 14.35
C ASP A 18 5.11 5.58 14.87
N THR A 19 5.34 4.28 15.04
CA THR A 19 4.34 3.33 15.52
C THR A 19 4.71 2.85 16.93
N PRO A 20 3.96 3.21 17.99
CA PRO A 20 4.20 2.67 19.33
C PRO A 20 3.89 1.16 19.38
N PHE A 21 3.16 0.66 18.39
CA PHE A 21 2.84 -0.74 18.19
C PHE A 21 3.72 -1.34 17.10
N GLY A 22 4.95 -0.88 16.88
CA GLY A 22 5.84 -1.44 15.85
C GLY A 22 5.32 -1.29 14.43
N SER A 23 6.17 -1.61 13.45
CA SER A 23 6.01 -1.12 12.07
C SER A 23 4.90 -1.76 11.23
N LEU A 24 4.00 -2.55 11.84
CA LEU A 24 2.97 -3.32 11.11
C LEU A 24 1.60 -2.64 11.09
N HIS A 25 1.24 -1.88 12.13
CA HIS A 25 -0.05 -1.17 12.22
C HIS A 25 0.08 0.12 13.06
N GLN A 26 -0.73 1.13 12.76
CA GLN A 26 -0.62 2.48 13.34
C GLN A 26 -1.38 2.63 14.65
N LEU A 27 -2.55 2.02 14.75
CA LEU A 27 -3.48 2.17 15.88
C LEU A 27 -3.53 0.90 16.73
N PRO A 28 -3.87 1.01 18.04
CA PRO A 28 -3.97 -0.16 18.90
C PRO A 28 -5.10 -1.09 18.44
N LEU A 29 -4.84 -2.39 18.50
CA LEU A 29 -5.83 -3.44 18.26
C LEU A 29 -6.12 -4.20 19.56
N PRO A 30 -7.28 -4.87 19.70
CA PRO A 30 -7.56 -5.71 20.86
C PRO A 30 -6.55 -6.87 20.94
N ALA A 31 -6.49 -7.51 22.11
CA ALA A 31 -5.57 -8.64 22.35
C ALA A 31 -5.81 -9.83 21.40
N GLN A 32 -7.05 -10.00 20.93
CA GLN A 32 -7.44 -11.04 19.97
C GLN A 32 -8.10 -10.41 18.74
N PRO A 33 -7.32 -9.81 17.82
CA PRO A 33 -7.86 -9.05 16.72
C PRO A 33 -8.34 -9.94 15.57
N ARG A 34 -9.37 -9.48 14.88
CA ARG A 34 -9.83 -10.01 13.59
C ARG A 34 -9.38 -9.07 12.48
N ILE A 35 -8.55 -9.57 11.58
CA ILE A 35 -7.84 -8.77 10.58
C ILE A 35 -8.16 -9.30 9.18
N LEU A 36 -8.49 -8.40 8.26
CA LEU A 36 -8.59 -8.68 6.83
C LEU A 36 -7.51 -7.88 6.09
N ASP A 37 -6.62 -8.56 5.38
CA ASP A 37 -5.58 -7.96 4.54
C ASP A 37 -5.96 -8.07 3.07
N LEU A 38 -6.25 -6.94 2.43
CA LEU A 38 -6.74 -6.86 1.05
C LEU A 38 -5.57 -6.65 0.09
N GLY A 39 -5.45 -7.52 -0.92
CA GLY A 39 -4.31 -7.50 -1.84
C GLY A 39 -3.03 -7.97 -1.17
N CYS A 40 -3.11 -9.06 -0.41
CA CYS A 40 -2.04 -9.49 0.49
C CYS A 40 -0.75 -9.93 -0.22
N GLY A 41 -0.77 -10.14 -1.54
CA GLY A 41 0.39 -10.52 -2.34
C GLY A 41 1.01 -11.82 -1.85
N THR A 42 2.27 -11.80 -1.43
CA THR A 42 2.94 -12.99 -0.87
C THR A 42 2.42 -13.36 0.52
N GLY A 43 1.63 -12.49 1.15
CA GLY A 43 1.08 -12.67 2.49
C GLY A 43 2.06 -12.31 3.62
N ILE A 44 3.25 -11.78 3.30
CA ILE A 44 4.33 -11.56 4.29
C ILE A 44 3.90 -10.64 5.44
N TRP A 45 3.11 -9.59 5.18
CA TRP A 45 2.57 -8.73 6.23
C TRP A 45 1.57 -9.47 7.12
N ALA A 46 0.67 -10.27 6.52
CA ALA A 46 -0.32 -11.05 7.26
C ALA A 46 0.33 -12.13 8.14
N ILE A 47 1.43 -12.74 7.66
CA ILE A 47 2.26 -13.68 8.42
C ILE A 47 2.88 -13.00 9.63
N ASP A 48 3.54 -11.85 9.45
CA ASP A 48 4.13 -11.08 10.54
C ASP A 48 3.09 -10.66 11.59
N MET A 49 1.89 -10.28 11.15
CA MET A 49 0.77 -9.98 12.06
C MET A 49 0.34 -11.20 12.85
N ALA A 50 0.15 -12.36 12.21
CA ALA A 50 -0.24 -13.59 12.89
C ALA A 50 0.83 -14.04 13.91
N ASP A 51 2.11 -14.05 13.52
CA ASP A 51 3.22 -14.44 14.40
C ASP A 51 3.34 -13.51 15.60
N ARG A 52 3.17 -12.21 15.38
CA ARG A 52 3.22 -11.22 16.44
C ARG A 52 2.17 -11.44 17.52
N TYR A 53 0.91 -11.66 17.13
CA TYR A 53 -0.17 -11.83 18.10
C TYR A 53 -0.18 -13.23 18.71
N ASN A 54 0.42 -14.22 18.04
CA ASN A 54 0.53 -15.59 18.54
C ASN A 54 1.83 -15.87 19.32
N SER A 55 2.65 -14.84 19.59
CA SER A 55 4.01 -15.00 20.13
C SER A 55 4.06 -15.65 21.53
N SER A 56 2.94 -15.74 22.25
CA SER A 56 2.82 -16.40 23.56
C SER A 56 2.45 -17.88 23.48
N GLY A 57 2.36 -18.48 22.28
CA GLY A 57 1.94 -19.87 22.08
C GLY A 57 0.43 -20.09 22.13
N VAL A 58 -0.36 -19.01 22.28
CA VAL A 58 -1.82 -19.00 22.15
C VAL A 58 -2.18 -18.38 20.82
N VAL A 59 -3.09 -19.01 20.07
CA VAL A 59 -3.64 -18.41 18.84
C VAL A 59 -4.57 -17.28 19.24
N ALA A 60 -4.10 -16.04 19.12
CA ALA A 60 -4.83 -14.85 19.57
C ALA A 60 -5.44 -14.07 18.40
N ALA A 61 -4.77 -13.99 17.25
CA ALA A 61 -5.28 -13.28 16.09
C ALA A 61 -5.96 -14.22 15.08
N GLU A 62 -7.06 -13.73 14.51
CA GLU A 62 -7.64 -14.26 13.26
C GLU A 62 -7.23 -13.32 12.14
N VAL A 63 -6.46 -13.82 11.17
CA VAL A 63 -5.98 -13.03 10.04
C VAL A 63 -6.43 -13.72 8.75
N ILE A 64 -7.08 -12.96 7.87
CA ILE A 64 -7.51 -13.43 6.55
C ILE A 64 -6.82 -12.55 5.51
N GLY A 65 -6.06 -13.15 4.60
CA GLY A 65 -5.45 -12.44 3.47
C GLY A 65 -6.15 -12.79 2.16
N TRP A 66 -6.57 -11.78 1.42
CA TRP A 66 -7.21 -11.93 0.11
C TRP A 66 -6.31 -11.43 -1.00
N ASP A 67 -6.20 -12.21 -2.07
CA ASP A 67 -5.52 -11.79 -3.28
C ASP A 67 -6.12 -12.48 -4.51
N LEU A 68 -5.97 -11.86 -5.68
CA LEU A 68 -6.38 -12.44 -6.97
C LEU A 68 -5.57 -13.70 -7.31
N ALA A 69 -4.35 -13.81 -6.77
CA ALA A 69 -3.45 -14.93 -6.95
C ALA A 69 -3.16 -15.65 -5.63
N LEU A 70 -3.20 -16.98 -5.66
CA LEU A 70 -2.85 -17.82 -4.51
C LEU A 70 -1.36 -18.21 -4.59
N ILE A 71 -0.48 -17.26 -4.26
CA ILE A 71 0.99 -17.40 -4.36
C ILE A 71 1.68 -17.48 -3.00
N GLN A 72 0.91 -17.59 -1.92
CA GLN A 72 1.40 -17.55 -0.54
C GLN A 72 2.06 -18.90 -0.15
N PRO A 73 2.94 -18.92 0.86
CA PRO A 73 3.61 -20.14 1.31
C PRO A 73 2.63 -21.23 1.76
N GLN A 74 3.02 -22.51 1.62
CA GLN A 74 2.20 -23.63 2.10
C GLN A 74 2.15 -23.74 3.62
N ARG A 75 3.23 -23.33 4.29
CA ARG A 75 3.32 -23.34 5.76
C ARG A 75 3.04 -21.93 6.26
N ILE A 76 1.91 -21.76 6.93
CA ILE A 76 1.44 -20.49 7.47
C ILE A 76 1.24 -20.59 8.99
N PRO A 77 1.34 -19.48 9.74
CA PRO A 77 1.07 -19.45 11.17
C PRO A 77 -0.38 -19.88 11.50
N PRO A 78 -0.64 -20.41 12.70
CA PRO A 78 -2.01 -20.65 13.17
C PRO A 78 -2.85 -19.37 13.16
N GLY A 79 -4.16 -19.49 12.89
CA GLY A 79 -5.07 -18.33 12.85
C GLY A 79 -4.96 -17.47 11.59
N LEU A 80 -4.00 -17.74 10.70
CA LEU A 80 -3.91 -17.13 9.38
C LEU A 80 -4.56 -18.02 8.32
N MET A 81 -5.31 -17.42 7.41
CA MET A 81 -5.85 -18.06 6.22
C MET A 81 -5.67 -17.16 4.99
N PHE A 82 -5.39 -17.77 3.84
CA PHE A 82 -5.35 -17.08 2.56
C PHE A 82 -6.46 -17.57 1.63
N GLU A 83 -7.10 -16.64 0.92
CA GLU A 83 -8.15 -16.94 -0.02
C GLU A 83 -7.91 -16.25 -1.36
N LYS A 84 -8.14 -16.99 -2.45
CA LYS A 84 -8.13 -16.42 -3.79
C LYS A 84 -9.45 -15.68 -4.03
N ARG A 85 -9.44 -14.36 -3.94
CA ARG A 85 -10.63 -13.52 -4.14
C ARG A 85 -10.28 -12.21 -4.82
N ASP A 86 -11.21 -11.74 -5.64
CA ASP A 86 -11.22 -10.37 -6.11
C ASP A 86 -11.86 -9.48 -5.05
N VAL A 87 -11.10 -8.48 -4.58
CA VAL A 87 -11.61 -7.53 -3.58
C VAL A 87 -12.73 -6.65 -4.14
N GLU A 88 -12.84 -6.51 -5.47
CA GLU A 88 -13.90 -5.77 -6.17
C GLU A 88 -15.12 -6.64 -6.51
N ASP A 89 -15.13 -7.94 -6.19
CA ASP A 89 -16.31 -8.82 -6.37
C ASP A 89 -17.36 -8.55 -5.27
N MET A 90 -18.23 -7.58 -5.57
CA MET A 90 -19.22 -7.05 -4.63
C MET A 90 -20.61 -7.64 -4.85
N PRO A 91 -21.36 -7.98 -3.77
CA PRO A 91 -20.96 -7.91 -2.37
C PRO A 91 -20.03 -9.06 -1.95
N TRP A 92 -19.23 -8.85 -0.90
CA TRP A 92 -18.38 -9.89 -0.30
C TRP A 92 -19.20 -11.03 0.32
N ARG A 93 -19.58 -12.02 -0.50
CA ARG A 93 -20.41 -13.15 -0.10
C ARG A 93 -19.66 -14.05 0.89
N GLY A 94 -20.38 -14.53 1.89
CA GLY A 94 -19.83 -15.43 2.93
C GLY A 94 -18.88 -14.74 3.91
N VAL A 95 -18.82 -13.41 3.90
CA VAL A 95 -18.04 -12.62 4.88
C VAL A 95 -18.99 -11.98 5.88
N ASN A 96 -18.63 -12.09 7.16
CA ASN A 96 -19.41 -11.50 8.24
C ASN A 96 -19.30 -9.98 8.20
N ARG A 97 -20.45 -9.31 8.21
CA ARG A 97 -20.52 -7.87 8.49
C ARG A 97 -20.18 -7.61 9.94
N ASP A 98 -19.78 -6.37 10.25
CA ASP A 98 -19.54 -5.92 11.64
C ASP A 98 -18.51 -6.78 12.39
N TYR A 99 -17.50 -7.33 11.69
CA TYR A 99 -16.68 -8.43 12.15
C TYR A 99 -15.22 -8.07 12.42
N PHE A 100 -14.59 -7.31 11.52
CA PHE A 100 -13.15 -7.05 11.57
C PHE A 100 -12.80 -5.88 12.49
N ASP A 101 -11.74 -6.05 13.28
CA ASP A 101 -11.13 -4.96 14.05
C ASP A 101 -10.23 -4.11 13.16
N LEU A 102 -9.59 -4.72 12.17
CA LEU A 102 -8.74 -4.06 11.18
C LEU A 102 -9.05 -4.59 9.78
N VAL A 103 -9.22 -3.68 8.82
CA VAL A 103 -9.06 -3.97 7.40
C VAL A 103 -7.84 -3.21 6.91
N HIS A 104 -6.86 -3.93 6.41
CA HIS A 104 -5.58 -3.40 5.94
C HIS A 104 -5.54 -3.42 4.41
N VAL A 105 -4.99 -2.35 3.83
CA VAL A 105 -4.79 -2.15 2.40
C VAL A 105 -3.37 -1.62 2.23
N GLN A 106 -2.53 -2.29 1.44
CA GLN A 106 -1.20 -1.79 1.14
C GLN A 106 -0.85 -1.97 -0.33
N MET A 107 -0.39 -0.89 -0.96
CA MET A 107 0.06 -0.89 -2.36
C MET A 107 -1.00 -1.39 -3.37
N LEU A 108 -2.26 -0.98 -3.19
CA LEU A 108 -3.36 -1.35 -4.09
C LEU A 108 -3.70 -0.26 -5.13
N LEU A 109 -3.04 0.92 -5.08
CA LEU A 109 -3.07 1.86 -6.21
C LEU A 109 -2.64 1.17 -7.52
N GLY A 110 -3.34 1.46 -8.61
CA GLY A 110 -3.15 0.79 -9.89
C GLY A 110 -3.91 -0.55 -10.04
N SER A 111 -4.46 -1.10 -8.95
CA SER A 111 -5.20 -2.38 -8.97
C SER A 111 -6.71 -2.24 -8.80
N ILE A 112 -7.17 -1.14 -8.18
CA ILE A 112 -8.59 -0.93 -7.85
C ILE A 112 -9.21 0.06 -8.82
N GLY A 113 -10.35 -0.31 -9.42
CA GLY A 113 -11.11 0.55 -10.32
C GLY A 113 -12.14 1.45 -9.63
N ASN A 114 -12.68 1.02 -8.48
CA ASN A 114 -13.73 1.74 -7.76
C ASN A 114 -13.47 1.81 -6.24
N TRP A 115 -12.57 2.72 -5.86
CA TRP A 115 -12.27 3.03 -4.45
C TRP A 115 -13.52 3.38 -3.60
N PRO A 116 -14.46 4.23 -4.05
CA PRO A 116 -15.70 4.48 -3.29
C PRO A 116 -16.48 3.21 -2.94
N ALA A 117 -16.63 2.29 -3.89
CA ALA A 117 -17.33 1.02 -3.66
C ALA A 117 -16.56 0.12 -2.68
N LEU A 118 -15.23 0.06 -2.83
CA LEU A 118 -14.36 -0.70 -1.94
C LEU A 118 -14.42 -0.17 -0.49
N TYR A 119 -14.27 1.14 -0.29
CA TYR A 119 -14.39 1.76 1.03
C TYR A 119 -15.75 1.52 1.66
N GLY A 120 -16.84 1.60 0.88
CA GLY A 120 -18.17 1.28 1.38
C GLY A 120 -18.31 -0.17 1.85
N GLN A 121 -17.57 -1.10 1.25
CA GLN A 121 -17.56 -2.51 1.64
C GLN A 121 -16.71 -2.73 2.87
N ILE A 122 -15.54 -2.12 2.93
CA ILE A 122 -14.69 -2.10 4.12
C ILE A 122 -15.50 -1.60 5.33
N LEU A 123 -16.17 -0.45 5.19
CA LEU A 123 -17.00 0.13 6.25
C LEU A 123 -18.09 -0.84 6.74
N ARG A 124 -18.73 -1.60 5.83
CA ARG A 124 -19.78 -2.56 6.20
C ARG A 124 -19.26 -3.77 7.00
N HIS A 125 -18.00 -4.13 6.85
CA HIS A 125 -17.41 -5.33 7.46
C HIS A 125 -16.55 -5.03 8.70
N LEU A 126 -16.14 -3.77 8.90
CA LEU A 126 -15.51 -3.33 10.14
C LEU A 126 -16.48 -3.36 11.33
N LYS A 127 -16.03 -3.67 12.55
CA LYS A 127 -16.85 -3.58 13.75
C LYS A 127 -17.37 -2.15 14.00
N PRO A 128 -18.67 -1.93 14.28
CA PRO A 128 -19.18 -0.62 14.67
C PRO A 128 -18.44 -0.06 15.88
N GLY A 129 -18.07 1.21 15.82
CA GLY A 129 -17.46 1.95 16.92
C GLY A 129 -15.96 1.70 17.12
N SER A 130 -15.42 0.53 16.78
CA SER A 130 -14.01 0.20 17.02
C SER A 130 -13.22 -0.24 15.79
N GLY A 131 -13.87 -0.70 14.71
CA GLY A 131 -13.19 -1.21 13.53
C GLY A 131 -12.47 -0.11 12.76
N ILE A 132 -11.24 -0.41 12.31
CA ILE A 132 -10.32 0.53 11.67
C ILE A 132 -10.01 0.07 10.24
N LEU A 133 -10.07 1.00 9.29
CA LEU A 133 -9.36 0.91 8.01
C LEU A 133 -7.96 1.50 8.20
N GLU A 134 -6.94 0.76 7.79
CA GLU A 134 -5.59 1.28 7.56
C GLU A 134 -5.21 1.07 6.10
N GLN A 135 -4.88 2.16 5.40
CA GLN A 135 -4.42 2.13 4.01
C GLN A 135 -3.04 2.76 3.88
N VAL A 136 -2.09 2.03 3.31
CA VAL A 136 -0.69 2.45 3.13
C VAL A 136 -0.33 2.42 1.64
N GLU A 137 -0.04 3.59 1.07
CA GLU A 137 0.25 3.73 -0.35
C GLU A 137 1.50 4.56 -0.59
N ILE A 138 2.21 4.27 -1.68
CA ILE A 138 3.29 5.13 -2.18
C ILE A 138 2.80 5.84 -3.44
N ASP A 139 2.59 7.15 -3.36
CA ASP A 139 2.45 7.98 -4.56
C ASP A 139 3.83 8.07 -5.24
N LEU A 140 3.96 7.35 -6.35
CA LEU A 140 5.19 7.27 -7.13
C LEU A 140 5.53 8.57 -7.84
N ARG A 141 4.63 9.58 -7.87
CA ARG A 141 4.92 10.86 -8.52
C ARG A 141 6.13 11.54 -7.85
N PRO A 142 7.23 11.75 -8.59
CA PRO A 142 8.47 12.20 -8.00
C PRO A 142 8.39 13.69 -7.63
N ARG A 143 8.96 14.00 -6.47
CA ARG A 143 9.12 15.35 -5.92
C ARG A 143 10.59 15.64 -5.65
N SER A 144 10.89 16.90 -5.44
CA SER A 144 12.17 17.43 -4.99
C SER A 144 11.93 18.49 -3.91
N GLU A 145 12.97 18.96 -3.24
CA GLU A 145 12.85 20.06 -2.27
C GLU A 145 12.28 21.35 -2.88
N LYS A 146 12.32 21.49 -4.21
CA LYS A 146 11.80 22.64 -4.96
C LYS A 146 10.36 22.43 -5.47
N GLY A 147 9.69 21.36 -5.06
CA GLY A 147 8.37 20.97 -5.56
C GLY A 147 8.46 19.82 -6.56
N GLU A 148 7.70 19.90 -7.66
CA GLU A 148 7.71 18.82 -8.66
C GLU A 148 9.09 18.66 -9.30
N LEU A 149 9.50 17.42 -9.54
CA LEU A 149 10.73 17.15 -10.27
C LEU A 149 10.56 17.62 -11.73
N PRO A 150 11.56 18.27 -12.36
CA PRO A 150 11.44 18.76 -13.73
C PRO A 150 10.89 17.69 -14.68
N GLY A 151 9.90 18.06 -15.51
CA GLY A 151 9.20 17.11 -16.39
C GLY A 151 10.08 16.48 -17.49
N ASN A 152 11.29 16.98 -17.68
CA ASN A 152 12.27 16.46 -18.63
C ASN A 152 13.16 15.33 -18.06
N THR A 153 13.08 15.02 -16.76
CA THR A 153 13.74 13.84 -16.20
C THR A 153 13.04 12.56 -16.65
N LYS A 154 13.79 11.47 -16.76
CA LYS A 154 13.26 10.16 -17.16
C LYS A 154 12.40 9.55 -16.06
N LEU A 155 12.66 9.85 -14.78
CA LEU A 155 11.79 9.50 -13.66
C LEU A 155 10.42 10.18 -13.75
N SER A 156 10.37 11.48 -14.04
CA SER A 156 9.10 12.20 -14.26
C SER A 156 8.35 11.70 -15.48
N LEU A 157 9.08 11.45 -16.59
CA LEU A 157 8.50 10.83 -17.78
C LEU A 157 7.88 9.46 -17.46
N TRP A 158 8.65 8.56 -16.85
CA TRP A 158 8.21 7.21 -16.53
C TRP A 158 6.95 7.17 -15.67
N THR A 159 6.89 7.97 -14.62
CA THR A 159 5.71 8.02 -13.74
C THR A 159 4.48 8.61 -14.42
N ARG A 160 4.65 9.59 -15.31
CA ARG A 160 3.56 10.12 -16.15
C ARG A 160 3.03 9.07 -17.13
N GLU A 161 3.91 8.37 -17.84
CA GLU A 161 3.50 7.31 -18.78
C GLU A 161 2.81 6.16 -18.05
N LEU A 162 3.28 5.78 -16.85
CA LEU A 162 2.57 4.82 -16.02
C LEU A 162 1.18 5.32 -15.61
N SER A 163 1.06 6.54 -15.11
CA SER A 163 -0.25 7.12 -14.74
C SER A 163 -1.23 7.06 -15.90
N GLU A 164 -0.82 7.54 -17.09
CA GLU A 164 -1.65 7.49 -18.30
C GLU A 164 -2.05 6.04 -18.68
N ALA A 165 -1.12 5.09 -18.58
CA ALA A 165 -1.41 3.69 -18.88
C ALA A 165 -2.46 3.08 -17.92
N PHE A 166 -2.38 3.40 -16.64
CA PHE A 166 -3.30 2.94 -15.60
C PHE A 166 -4.66 3.66 -15.68
N ASP A 167 -4.69 4.95 -16.00
CA ASP A 167 -5.93 5.68 -16.26
C ASP A 167 -6.69 5.09 -17.46
N ARG A 168 -5.99 4.73 -18.55
CA ARG A 168 -6.56 3.98 -19.69
C ARG A 168 -6.98 2.56 -19.34
N ALA A 169 -6.45 1.99 -18.26
CA ALA A 169 -6.86 0.68 -17.76
C ALA A 169 -8.10 0.75 -16.87
N GLY A 170 -8.48 1.95 -16.41
CA GLY A 170 -9.57 2.14 -15.46
C GLY A 170 -9.18 1.86 -14.01
N THR A 171 -7.89 1.73 -13.70
CA THR A 171 -7.36 1.48 -12.35
C THR A 171 -6.27 2.49 -12.03
N PRO A 172 -6.61 3.71 -11.56
CA PRO A 172 -5.65 4.80 -11.41
C PRO A 172 -4.49 4.47 -10.45
N LEU A 173 -3.28 4.88 -10.82
CA LEU A 173 -2.05 4.68 -10.02
C LEU A 173 -1.78 5.83 -9.04
N GLY A 174 -2.37 7.00 -9.26
CA GLY A 174 -2.15 8.18 -8.42
C GLY A 174 -3.02 8.17 -7.16
N MET A 175 -2.49 8.69 -6.05
CA MET A 175 -3.26 8.98 -4.84
C MET A 175 -4.29 10.08 -5.12
N ASP A 176 -5.57 9.84 -4.86
CA ASP A 176 -6.61 10.86 -5.01
C ASP A 176 -6.53 11.87 -3.84
N PRO A 177 -6.32 13.18 -4.10
CA PRO A 177 -6.33 14.19 -3.04
C PRO A 177 -7.68 14.27 -2.30
N LYS A 178 -8.76 13.70 -2.85
CA LYS A 178 -10.09 13.66 -2.23
C LYS A 178 -10.32 12.44 -1.33
N THR A 179 -9.35 11.54 -1.16
CA THR A 179 -9.55 10.32 -0.35
C THR A 179 -10.06 10.61 1.06
N GLN A 180 -9.58 11.66 1.73
CA GLN A 180 -10.10 12.03 3.04
C GLN A 180 -11.61 12.33 2.99
N ALA A 181 -11.99 13.25 2.09
CA ALA A 181 -13.38 13.67 1.93
C ALA A 181 -14.26 12.46 1.56
N LEU A 182 -13.78 11.57 0.69
CA LEU A 182 -14.49 10.36 0.31
C LEU A 182 -14.73 9.41 1.50
N LEU A 183 -13.72 9.17 2.34
CA LEU A 183 -13.88 8.34 3.54
C LEU A 183 -14.91 8.96 4.50
N GLU A 184 -14.80 10.26 4.71
CA GLU A 184 -15.70 11.05 5.54
C GLU A 184 -17.16 11.04 5.03
N ASP A 185 -17.35 11.23 3.74
CA ASP A 185 -18.67 11.24 3.07
C ASP A 185 -19.34 9.86 3.12
N LEU A 186 -18.55 8.78 3.06
CA LEU A 186 -19.02 7.42 3.25
C LEU A 186 -19.38 7.11 4.71
N GLY A 187 -19.02 7.98 5.65
CA GLY A 187 -19.39 7.89 7.05
C GLY A 187 -18.29 7.35 7.97
N PHE A 188 -17.05 7.23 7.51
CA PHE A 188 -15.94 7.01 8.44
C PHE A 188 -15.76 8.22 9.38
N VAL A 189 -15.27 7.96 10.59
CA VAL A 189 -14.93 8.96 11.60
C VAL A 189 -13.45 8.86 11.98
N ASP A 190 -12.92 9.90 12.63
CA ASP A 190 -11.50 10.01 13.00
C ASP A 190 -10.54 9.77 11.83
N VAL A 191 -10.91 10.25 10.64
CA VAL A 191 -10.08 10.11 9.44
C VAL A 191 -8.80 10.93 9.62
N LYS A 192 -7.65 10.28 9.51
CA LYS A 192 -6.33 10.90 9.60
C LYS A 192 -5.48 10.49 8.41
N GLN A 193 -4.70 11.45 7.92
CA GLN A 193 -3.63 11.24 6.98
C GLN A 193 -2.30 11.51 7.66
N GLU A 194 -1.38 10.56 7.59
CA GLU A 194 0.03 10.79 7.80
C GLU A 194 0.74 10.71 6.44
N THR A 195 1.69 11.62 6.21
CA THR A 195 2.50 11.60 5.00
C THR A 195 3.96 11.53 5.36
N LYS A 196 4.71 10.70 4.63
CA LYS A 196 6.15 10.57 4.79
C LYS A 196 6.85 10.78 3.48
N ARG A 197 7.94 11.53 3.55
CA ARG A 197 8.88 11.65 2.45
C ARG A 197 9.65 10.34 2.32
N VAL A 198 9.63 9.75 1.13
CA VAL A 198 10.36 8.52 0.81
C VAL A 198 11.45 8.85 -0.21
N PRO A 199 12.71 9.06 0.23
CA PRO A 199 13.83 9.35 -0.67
C PRO A 199 14.02 8.24 -1.70
N CYS A 200 14.27 8.59 -2.96
CA CYS A 200 14.54 7.60 -4.02
C CYS A 200 15.92 6.92 -3.86
N ASN A 201 16.81 7.47 -3.02
CA ASN A 201 18.11 6.92 -2.65
C ASN A 201 18.63 7.56 -1.35
N ALA A 202 19.84 7.20 -0.93
CA ALA A 202 20.49 7.68 0.30
C ALA A 202 21.11 9.10 0.18
N TRP A 203 20.43 10.04 -0.48
CA TRP A 203 20.84 11.44 -0.55
C TRP A 203 20.62 12.26 0.73
N PRO A 204 19.62 11.99 1.61
CA PRO A 204 19.44 12.79 2.82
C PRO A 204 20.60 12.65 3.80
N ASP A 205 20.69 13.57 4.77
CA ASP A 205 21.71 13.52 5.83
C ASP A 205 21.28 12.69 7.05
N ASP A 206 19.98 12.63 7.35
CA ASP A 206 19.41 11.81 8.44
C ASP A 206 19.61 10.31 8.17
N GLU A 207 20.14 9.58 9.16
CA GLU A 207 20.48 8.15 8.99
C GLU A 207 19.27 7.25 8.75
N HIS A 208 18.11 7.61 9.28
CA HIS A 208 16.89 6.84 9.07
C HIS A 208 16.30 7.10 7.68
N GLU A 209 16.26 8.36 7.23
CA GLU A 209 15.90 8.69 5.85
C GLU A 209 16.87 8.07 4.83
N LYS A 210 18.17 7.99 5.16
CA LYS A 210 19.15 7.26 4.33
C LYS A 210 18.81 5.78 4.22
N ASP A 211 18.53 5.11 5.34
CA ASP A 211 18.22 3.68 5.33
C ASP A 211 16.90 3.39 4.61
N MET A 212 15.86 4.19 4.87
CA MET A 212 14.60 4.16 4.13
C MET A 212 14.85 4.34 2.62
N GLY A 213 15.69 5.30 2.23
CA GLY A 213 16.04 5.53 0.84
C GLY A 213 16.84 4.38 0.20
N ARG A 214 17.68 3.67 0.95
CA ARG A 214 18.39 2.46 0.45
C ARG A 214 17.40 1.33 0.15
N TRP A 215 16.49 1.04 1.08
CA TRP A 215 15.49 0.00 0.90
C TRP A 215 14.52 0.31 -0.23
N PHE A 216 14.02 1.56 -0.29
CA PHE A 216 13.14 1.98 -1.38
C PHE A 216 13.84 1.95 -2.74
N ASN A 217 15.08 2.44 -2.82
CA ASN A 217 15.86 2.38 -4.05
C ASN A 217 16.03 0.94 -4.55
N LEU A 218 16.36 0.01 -3.66
CA LEU A 218 16.52 -1.39 -3.99
C LEU A 218 15.20 -2.00 -4.49
N ALA A 219 14.09 -1.74 -3.78
CA ALA A 219 12.75 -2.21 -4.16
C ALA A 219 12.34 -1.70 -5.54
N LEU A 220 12.48 -0.39 -5.76
CA LEU A 220 12.13 0.27 -7.01
C LEU A 220 13.01 -0.25 -8.16
N THR A 221 14.32 -0.30 -7.97
CA THR A 221 15.32 -0.79 -8.93
C THR A 221 15.03 -2.23 -9.39
N GLN A 222 14.64 -3.13 -8.49
CA GLN A 222 14.25 -4.49 -8.86
C GLN A 222 12.86 -4.55 -9.49
N GLY A 223 11.95 -3.64 -9.12
CA GLY A 223 10.58 -3.60 -9.63
C GLY A 223 10.40 -2.92 -10.98
N LEU A 224 11.31 -2.02 -11.40
CA LEU A 224 11.10 -1.10 -12.53
C LEU A 224 10.61 -1.82 -13.80
N GLN A 225 11.27 -2.91 -14.20
CA GLN A 225 10.87 -3.64 -15.42
C GLN A 225 9.46 -4.23 -15.27
N ALA A 226 9.19 -4.94 -14.18
CA ALA A 226 7.89 -5.56 -13.94
C ALA A 226 6.74 -4.55 -13.89
N MET A 227 6.97 -3.37 -13.30
CA MET A 227 5.99 -2.27 -13.26
C MET A 227 5.77 -1.63 -14.63
N SER A 228 6.75 -1.68 -15.53
CA SER A 228 6.71 -0.96 -16.81
C SER A 228 6.15 -1.79 -17.96
N TYR A 229 6.53 -3.06 -18.05
CA TYR A 229 6.22 -3.89 -19.22
C TYR A 229 4.73 -4.01 -19.49
N GLY A 230 3.94 -4.43 -18.51
CA GLY A 230 2.50 -4.62 -18.68
C GLY A 230 1.78 -3.35 -19.11
N PRO A 231 1.85 -2.27 -18.32
CA PRO A 231 1.16 -1.01 -18.62
C PRO A 231 1.63 -0.37 -19.94
N LEU A 232 2.93 -0.18 -20.13
CA LEU A 232 3.45 0.59 -21.27
C LEU A 232 3.26 -0.14 -22.61
N THR A 233 3.44 -1.46 -22.66
CA THR A 233 3.27 -2.22 -23.90
C THR A 233 1.79 -2.40 -24.27
N ARG A 234 0.92 -2.71 -23.29
CA ARG A 234 -0.49 -3.04 -23.54
C ARG A 234 -1.37 -1.81 -23.72
N LYS A 235 -1.06 -0.69 -23.03
CA LYS A 235 -1.92 0.51 -23.00
C LYS A 235 -1.35 1.69 -23.78
N LEU A 236 -0.03 1.78 -23.90
CA LEU A 236 0.66 2.86 -24.63
C LEU A 236 1.41 2.37 -25.87
N HIS A 237 1.35 1.07 -26.18
CA HIS A 237 1.92 0.47 -27.38
C HIS A 237 3.44 0.64 -27.53
N TYR A 238 4.16 0.78 -26.40
CA TYR A 238 5.62 0.73 -26.43
C TYR A 238 6.06 -0.66 -26.88
N ASN A 239 7.12 -0.73 -27.69
CA ASN A 239 7.82 -1.97 -27.92
C ASN A 239 8.81 -2.26 -26.76
N LYS A 240 9.35 -3.48 -26.75
CA LYS A 240 10.28 -3.94 -25.70
C LYS A 240 11.49 -3.01 -25.53
N ASP A 241 12.13 -2.63 -26.63
CA ASP A 241 13.35 -1.82 -26.61
C ASP A 241 13.09 -0.43 -26.05
N GLN A 242 11.92 0.16 -26.34
CA GLN A 242 11.49 1.44 -25.76
C GLN A 242 11.29 1.33 -24.24
N VAL A 243 10.69 0.25 -23.75
CA VAL A 243 10.52 0.01 -22.31
C VAL A 243 11.87 -0.18 -21.64
N ASP A 244 12.74 -1.02 -22.20
CA ASP A 244 14.06 -1.31 -21.63
C ASP A 244 14.93 -0.04 -21.60
N ALA A 245 14.92 0.77 -22.66
CA ALA A 245 15.65 2.04 -22.72
C ALA A 245 15.14 3.05 -21.67
N LEU A 246 13.81 3.19 -21.52
CA LEU A 246 13.23 4.07 -20.50
C LEU A 246 13.61 3.59 -19.09
N VAL A 247 13.45 2.29 -18.80
CA VAL A 247 13.79 1.71 -17.49
C VAL A 247 15.28 1.86 -17.17
N ALA A 248 16.17 1.72 -18.16
CA ALA A 248 17.61 1.91 -17.96
C ALA A 248 17.94 3.34 -17.52
N GLU A 249 17.34 4.34 -18.17
CA GLU A 249 17.54 5.74 -17.79
C GLU A 249 16.91 6.08 -16.44
N VAL A 250 15.71 5.58 -16.15
CA VAL A 250 15.08 5.78 -14.84
C VAL A 250 15.95 5.20 -13.74
N ARG A 251 16.49 3.99 -13.95
CA ARG A 251 17.43 3.34 -13.00
C ARG A 251 18.66 4.20 -12.76
N ARG A 252 19.22 4.82 -13.81
CA ARG A 252 20.36 5.74 -13.69
C ARG A 252 19.99 6.96 -12.83
N GLU A 253 18.82 7.55 -13.07
CA GLU A 253 18.36 8.74 -12.35
C GLU A 253 18.00 8.46 -10.87
N ILE A 254 17.27 7.38 -10.56
CA ILE A 254 16.93 7.07 -9.16
C ILE A 254 18.16 6.76 -8.30
N CYS A 255 19.28 6.39 -8.92
CA CYS A 255 20.56 6.17 -8.25
C CYS A 255 21.46 7.43 -8.20
N ASP A 256 21.08 8.52 -8.88
CA ASP A 256 21.82 9.78 -8.84
C ASP A 256 21.42 10.61 -7.61
N ARG A 257 22.36 10.73 -6.66
CA ARG A 257 22.16 11.47 -5.40
C ARG A 257 22.04 12.98 -5.62
N ASN A 258 22.40 13.51 -6.79
CA ASN A 258 22.26 14.93 -7.11
C ASN A 258 20.83 15.31 -7.49
N ILE A 259 20.02 14.35 -7.96
CA ILE A 259 18.61 14.60 -8.32
C ILE A 259 17.77 14.85 -7.07
N ARG A 260 18.13 14.22 -5.93
CA ARG A 260 17.46 14.36 -4.63
C ARG A 260 15.94 14.18 -4.72
N ALA A 261 15.52 13.23 -5.56
CA ALA A 261 14.10 12.90 -5.73
C ALA A 261 13.56 12.13 -4.51
N TYR A 262 12.28 12.32 -4.25
CA TYR A 262 11.52 11.53 -3.29
C TYR A 262 10.10 11.26 -3.79
N CYS A 263 9.51 10.18 -3.31
CA CYS A 263 8.08 9.85 -3.44
C CYS A 263 7.36 10.14 -2.12
N THR A 264 6.03 10.14 -2.11
CA THR A 264 5.26 10.37 -0.88
C THR A 264 4.57 9.07 -0.47
N MET A 265 4.83 8.60 0.75
CA MET A 265 4.02 7.54 1.35
C MET A 265 2.86 8.18 2.11
N HIS A 266 1.65 7.69 1.85
CA HIS A 266 0.42 8.09 2.52
C HIS A 266 -0.05 6.95 3.42
N ILE A 267 -0.30 7.25 4.69
CA ILE A 267 -0.90 6.33 5.64
C ILE A 267 -2.23 6.95 6.06
N TRP A 268 -3.32 6.30 5.67
CA TRP A 268 -4.67 6.68 6.06
C TRP A 268 -5.15 5.75 7.17
N THR A 269 -5.68 6.33 8.23
CA THR A 269 -6.44 5.60 9.24
C THR A 269 -7.83 6.18 9.34
N ALA A 270 -8.85 5.33 9.39
CA ALA A 270 -10.24 5.75 9.49
C ALA A 270 -11.04 4.73 10.32
N ARG A 271 -11.91 5.19 11.20
CA ARG A 271 -12.68 4.32 12.10
C ARG A 271 -14.14 4.24 11.67
N ARG A 272 -14.76 3.06 11.80
CA ARG A 272 -16.21 2.93 11.63
C ARG A 272 -16.95 3.57 12.82
N PRO A 273 -17.99 4.39 12.59
CA PRO A 273 -18.78 4.97 13.68
C PRO A 273 -19.55 3.89 14.46
N GLY A 274 -19.95 4.24 15.69
CA GLY A 274 -20.84 3.40 16.49
C GLY A 274 -22.27 3.37 15.94
N VAL A 275 -23.09 2.42 16.41
CA VAL A 275 -24.51 2.36 16.06
C VAL A 275 -25.20 3.64 16.59
N GLY A 276 -25.80 4.43 15.70
CA GLY A 276 -26.45 5.71 16.04
C GLY A 276 -25.55 6.95 15.89
N GLY A 277 -24.26 6.79 15.55
CA GLY A 277 -23.37 7.90 15.21
C GLY A 277 -23.47 8.30 13.74
N GLN A 278 -24.60 8.88 13.32
CA GLN A 278 -24.62 9.72 12.12
C GLN A 278 -24.25 11.15 12.54
N ARG A 279 -23.50 11.86 11.68
CA ARG A 279 -23.08 13.25 11.93
C ARG A 279 -24.30 14.12 12.31
N PRO A 280 -24.16 15.06 13.26
CA PRO A 280 -25.15 16.12 13.44
C PRO A 280 -25.31 16.95 12.15
#